data_AF-A0A0U3ACT5-F1
#
_entry.id   AF-A0A0U3ACT5-F1
#
_cell.length_a   1.000
_cell.length_b   1.000
_cell.length_c   1.000
_cell.angle_alpha   90.00
_cell.angle_beta   90.00
_cell.angle_gamma   90.00
#
_symmetry.space_group_name_H-M   'P 1'
#
loop_
_entity.id
_entity.type
_entity.pdbx_description
1 polymer ?
#
loop_
_entity_poly.entity_id
_entity_poly.type
_entity_poly.pdbx_seq_one_letter_code
_entity_poly.pdbx_strand_id
1 'polypeptide(L)'
;GIVTACSVVANGIAFDDAIARLKEVPTLEVGVHLALVEERALTGLRMPRKYTSFLPLYLARVISIDAIEGELRAQIERVVATGLRVTHLNGHQHLHLLPRIFAVVARLAREFKIPYVRIVDDRGGTARSLAMSALSSLGRRARSVSFTNDRTIGVAIAGHLDDVAPLLDHV
;
A
#
# COMPACT_ATOMS: atom_id res chain seq x y z
N GLY A 1 -16.81 -7.86 -13.90
CA GLY A 1 -16.73 -8.43 -12.54
C GLY A 1 -16.98 -7.35 -11.51
N ILE A 2 -16.84 -7.66 -10.22
CA ILE A 2 -17.09 -6.69 -9.12
C ILE A 2 -15.88 -5.84 -8.73
N VAL A 3 -14.69 -6.13 -9.28
CA VAL A 3 -13.46 -5.37 -8.99
C VAL A 3 -13.50 -4.05 -9.75
N THR A 4 -13.44 -2.94 -9.01
CA THR A 4 -13.49 -1.57 -9.55
C THR A 4 -12.16 -0.82 -9.47
N ALA A 5 -11.20 -1.33 -8.70
CA ALA A 5 -9.89 -0.73 -8.53
C ALA A 5 -8.81 -1.81 -8.28
N CYS A 6 -7.60 -1.55 -8.77
CA CYS A 6 -6.41 -2.35 -8.47
C CYS A 6 -5.17 -1.48 -8.30
N SER A 7 -4.08 -2.05 -7.78
CA SER A 7 -2.81 -1.33 -7.62
C SER A 7 -1.67 -2.11 -8.26
N VAL A 8 -0.70 -1.41 -8.84
CA VAL A 8 0.49 -2.00 -9.47
C VAL A 8 1.72 -1.84 -8.60
N VAL A 9 2.58 -2.85 -8.59
CA VAL A 9 3.90 -2.82 -7.94
C VAL A 9 4.91 -2.33 -8.97
N ALA A 10 5.42 -1.10 -8.78
CA ALA A 10 6.26 -0.42 -9.78
C ALA A 10 7.57 -1.15 -10.09
N ASN A 11 8.07 -1.91 -9.12
CA ASN A 11 9.32 -2.66 -9.21
C ASN A 11 9.12 -4.17 -9.38
N GLY A 12 7.88 -4.62 -9.58
CA GLY A 12 7.58 -6.03 -9.85
C GLY A 12 8.00 -6.44 -11.25
N ILE A 13 8.38 -7.71 -11.41
CA ILE A 13 8.84 -8.27 -12.70
C ILE A 13 7.79 -8.17 -13.82
N ALA A 14 6.51 -8.17 -13.47
CA ALA A 14 5.39 -8.12 -14.40
C ALA A 14 4.85 -6.70 -14.63
N PHE A 15 5.59 -5.66 -14.19
CA PHE A 15 5.12 -4.28 -14.27
C PHE A 15 4.70 -3.88 -15.69
N ASP A 16 5.54 -4.11 -16.69
CA ASP A 16 5.26 -3.64 -18.06
C ASP A 16 4.04 -4.36 -18.69
N ASP A 17 3.89 -5.67 -18.45
CA ASP A 17 2.69 -6.43 -18.87
C ASP A 17 1.43 -5.93 -18.15
N ALA A 18 1.51 -5.66 -16.85
CA ALA A 18 0.39 -5.10 -16.10
C ALA A 18 -0.03 -3.72 -16.64
N ILE A 19 0.92 -2.85 -16.97
CA ILE A 19 0.63 -1.53 -17.55
C ILE A 19 -0.04 -1.65 -18.92
N ALA A 20 0.42 -2.57 -19.77
CA ALA A 20 -0.19 -2.82 -21.08
C ALA A 20 -1.67 -3.21 -20.94
N ARG A 21 -1.98 -4.17 -20.05
CA ARG A 21 -3.35 -4.63 -19.78
C ARG A 21 -4.23 -3.54 -19.18
N LEU A 22 -3.71 -2.72 -18.27
CA LEU A 22 -4.48 -1.66 -17.63
C LEU A 22 -4.89 -0.56 -18.61
N LYS A 23 -4.09 -0.31 -19.65
CA LYS A 23 -4.46 0.62 -20.72
C LYS A 23 -5.65 0.15 -21.55
N GLU A 24 -5.89 -1.17 -21.61
CA GLU A 24 -7.05 -1.76 -22.29
C GLU A 24 -8.34 -1.67 -21.46
N VAL A 25 -8.24 -1.30 -20.17
CA VAL A 25 -9.39 -1.26 -19.24
C VAL A 25 -9.46 0.11 -18.53
N PRO A 26 -9.81 1.19 -19.25
CA PRO A 26 -9.77 2.55 -18.70
C PRO A 26 -10.80 2.83 -17.60
N THR A 27 -11.79 1.94 -17.43
CA THR A 27 -12.79 2.02 -16.35
C THR A 27 -12.26 1.50 -15.01
N LEU A 28 -11.15 0.74 -15.01
CA LEU A 28 -10.55 0.20 -13.80
C LEU A 28 -9.65 1.25 -13.16
N GLU A 29 -9.94 1.62 -11.92
CA GLU A 29 -9.09 2.56 -11.20
C GLU A 29 -7.72 1.94 -10.87
N VAL A 30 -6.65 2.70 -11.06
CA VAL A 30 -5.28 2.22 -10.85
C VAL A 30 -4.61 2.99 -9.72
N GLY A 31 -3.99 2.27 -8.79
CA GLY A 31 -3.14 2.83 -7.74
C GLY A 31 -1.71 2.32 -7.77
N VAL A 32 -0.87 2.87 -6.90
CA VAL A 32 0.49 2.39 -6.67
C VAL A 32 0.53 1.54 -5.40
N HIS A 33 1.00 0.30 -5.54
CA HIS A 33 1.26 -0.61 -4.42
C HIS A 33 2.72 -0.48 -3.99
N LEU A 34 2.95 0.38 -3.00
CA LEU A 34 4.29 0.72 -2.50
C LEU A 34 4.94 -0.50 -1.82
N ALA A 35 6.11 -0.90 -2.29
CA ALA A 35 6.83 -2.06 -1.78
C ALA A 35 8.19 -1.66 -1.19
N LEU A 36 8.43 -2.04 0.06
CA LEU A 36 9.71 -1.81 0.77
C LEU A 36 10.44 -3.11 1.15
N VAL A 37 9.91 -4.24 0.66
CA VAL A 37 10.41 -5.60 0.88
C VAL A 37 10.18 -6.44 -0.37
N GLU A 38 10.80 -7.62 -0.42
CA GLU A 38 10.71 -8.65 -1.48
C GLU A 38 11.33 -8.24 -2.82
N GLU A 39 10.76 -7.23 -3.46
CA GLU A 39 11.14 -6.78 -4.79
C GLU A 39 12.53 -6.10 -4.81
N ARG A 40 13.10 -5.91 -6.00
CA ARG A 40 14.33 -5.12 -6.15
C ARG A 40 13.99 -3.63 -6.12
N ALA A 41 14.76 -2.83 -5.37
CA ALA A 41 14.54 -1.39 -5.34
C ALA A 41 14.88 -0.72 -6.67
N LEU A 42 14.17 0.37 -6.98
CA LEU A 42 14.46 1.23 -8.13
C LEU A 42 15.67 2.15 -7.88
N THR A 43 15.90 2.54 -6.63
CA THR A 43 16.95 3.50 -6.22
C THR A 43 18.24 2.85 -5.71
N GLY A 44 18.33 1.52 -5.76
CA GLY A 44 19.46 0.76 -5.21
C GLY A 44 19.38 0.49 -3.70
N LEU A 45 18.30 0.92 -3.04
CA LEU A 45 18.01 0.56 -1.64
C LEU A 45 18.02 -0.97 -1.45
N ARG A 46 18.78 -1.48 -0.48
CA ARG A 46 18.77 -2.91 -0.16
C ARG A 46 17.52 -3.26 0.64
N MET A 47 16.49 -3.74 -0.05
CA MET A 47 15.23 -4.12 0.57
C MET A 47 15.29 -5.53 1.19
N PRO A 48 14.88 -5.69 2.45
CA PRO A 48 14.76 -7.01 3.09
C PRO A 48 13.68 -7.88 2.45
N ARG A 49 13.72 -9.19 2.72
CA ARG A 49 12.73 -10.12 2.15
C ARG A 49 11.33 -10.02 2.77
N LYS A 50 11.19 -9.58 4.02
CA LYS A 50 9.90 -9.53 4.73
C LYS A 50 9.88 -8.40 5.75
N TYR A 51 8.69 -7.97 6.17
CA TYR A 51 8.52 -6.91 7.17
C TYR A 51 9.25 -7.21 8.50
N THR A 52 9.33 -8.48 8.90
CA THR A 52 10.01 -8.91 10.14
C THR A 52 11.51 -8.63 10.13
N SER A 53 12.14 -8.63 8.95
CA SER A 53 13.53 -8.22 8.77
C SER A 53 13.67 -6.72 8.53
N PHE A 54 12.66 -6.09 7.95
CA PHE A 54 12.65 -4.64 7.70
C PHE A 54 12.54 -3.83 8.99
N LEU A 55 11.62 -4.18 9.87
CA LEU A 55 11.33 -3.42 11.07
C LEU A 55 12.56 -3.19 11.97
N PRO A 56 13.39 -4.20 12.33
CA PRO A 56 14.57 -3.97 13.16
C PRO A 56 15.61 -3.07 12.46
N LEU A 57 15.83 -3.22 11.16
CA LEU A 57 16.77 -2.38 10.40
C LEU A 57 16.29 -0.93 10.31
N TYR A 58 14.99 -0.73 10.13
CA TYR A 58 14.35 0.58 10.13
C TYR A 58 14.43 1.25 11.51
N LEU A 59 14.13 0.52 12.59
CA LEU A 59 14.20 1.04 13.95
C LEU A 59 15.65 1.36 14.38
N ALA A 60 16.61 0.55 13.95
CA ALA A 60 18.03 0.78 14.12
C ALA A 60 18.60 1.88 13.21
N ARG A 61 17.76 2.50 12.35
CA ARG A 61 18.15 3.53 11.35
C ARG A 61 19.22 3.08 10.36
N VAL A 62 19.40 1.77 10.19
CA VAL A 62 20.25 1.19 9.12
C VAL A 62 19.64 1.49 7.75
N ILE A 63 18.31 1.45 7.67
CA ILE A 63 17.55 1.96 6.53
C ILE A 63 17.09 3.37 6.88
N SER A 64 17.66 4.38 6.22
CA SER A 64 17.31 5.78 6.47
C SER A 64 15.93 6.12 5.91
N ILE A 65 15.28 7.11 6.51
CA ILE A 65 13.99 7.60 6.01
C ILE A 65 14.13 8.25 4.63
N ASP A 66 15.28 8.87 4.35
CA ASP A 66 15.54 9.53 3.05
C ASP A 66 15.70 8.49 1.93
N ALA A 67 16.34 7.35 2.21
CA ALA A 67 16.42 6.25 1.26
C ALA A 67 15.05 5.63 1.00
N ILE A 68 14.22 5.50 2.03
CA ILE A 68 12.81 5.07 1.89
C ILE A 68 12.04 6.06 1.02
N GLU A 69 12.16 7.37 1.29
CA GLU A 69 11.49 8.39 0.49
C GLU A 69 11.91 8.34 -0.97
N GLY A 70 13.22 8.25 -1.26
CA GLY A 70 13.72 8.13 -2.62
C GLY A 70 13.11 6.93 -3.34
N GLU A 71 13.05 5.78 -2.67
CA GLU A 71 12.45 4.58 -3.24
C GLU A 71 10.94 4.72 -3.49
N LEU A 72 10.19 5.22 -2.51
CA LEU A 72 8.74 5.43 -2.64
C LEU A 72 8.42 6.44 -3.74
N ARG A 73 9.20 7.52 -3.84
CA ARG A 73 9.11 8.49 -4.92
C ARG A 73 9.36 7.84 -6.28
N ALA A 74 10.47 7.11 -6.43
CA ALA A 74 10.81 6.44 -7.69
C ALA A 74 9.72 5.46 -8.13
N GLN A 75 9.09 4.75 -7.19
CA GLN A 75 7.96 3.88 -7.49
C GLN A 75 6.75 4.67 -8.00
N ILE A 76 6.37 5.77 -7.34
CA ILE A 76 5.26 6.62 -7.79
C ILE A 76 5.55 7.24 -9.15
N GLU A 77 6.75 7.80 -9.34
CA GLU A 77 7.19 8.42 -10.61
C GLU A 77 7.13 7.42 -11.75
N ARG A 78 7.60 6.19 -11.54
CA ARG A 78 7.56 5.14 -12.55
C ARG A 78 6.13 4.84 -13.00
N VAL A 79 5.16 4.76 -12.09
CA VAL A 79 3.75 4.52 -12.47
C VAL A 79 3.15 5.74 -13.15
N VAL A 80 3.37 6.95 -12.62
CA VAL A 80 2.86 8.19 -13.21
C VAL A 80 3.39 8.41 -14.63
N ALA A 81 4.66 8.08 -14.89
CA ALA A 81 5.28 8.18 -16.21
C ALA A 81 4.64 7.29 -17.28
N THR A 82 3.84 6.28 -16.90
CA THR A 82 3.13 5.41 -17.85
C THR A 82 1.95 6.08 -18.55
N GLY A 83 1.49 7.22 -18.01
CA GLY A 83 0.29 7.94 -18.45
C GLY A 83 -1.01 7.43 -17.83
N LEU A 84 -0.97 6.42 -16.96
CA LEU A 84 -2.17 5.97 -16.22
C LEU A 84 -2.60 7.03 -15.20
N ARG A 85 -3.91 7.22 -15.05
CA ARG A 85 -4.48 8.07 -13.99
C ARG A 85 -4.38 7.32 -12.65
N VAL A 86 -3.40 7.69 -11.84
CA VAL A 86 -3.22 7.14 -10.50
C VAL A 86 -4.24 7.73 -9.53
N THR A 87 -5.10 6.89 -8.94
CA THR A 87 -6.17 7.32 -8.03
C THR A 87 -5.82 7.11 -6.56
N HIS A 88 -4.95 6.15 -6.24
CA HIS A 88 -4.66 5.79 -4.85
C HIS A 88 -3.24 5.30 -4.60
N LEU A 89 -2.80 5.42 -3.35
CA LEU A 89 -1.64 4.72 -2.81
C LEU A 89 -2.07 3.66 -1.79
N ASN A 90 -1.38 2.53 -1.79
CA ASN A 90 -1.41 1.58 -0.69
C ASN A 90 -0.02 0.92 -0.57
N GLY A 91 0.16 -0.03 0.34
CA GLY A 91 1.47 -0.64 0.56
C GLY A 91 1.43 -2.14 0.75
N HIS A 92 2.50 -2.78 0.29
CA HIS A 92 2.82 -4.18 0.48
C HIS A 92 3.20 -4.44 1.94
N GLN A 93 2.58 -5.46 2.54
CA GLN A 93 2.71 -5.78 3.98
C GLN A 93 2.43 -4.57 4.91
N HIS A 94 1.69 -3.58 4.43
CA HIS A 94 1.25 -2.39 5.17
C HIS A 94 2.35 -1.53 5.82
N LEU A 95 3.61 -1.65 5.37
CA LEU A 95 4.74 -0.87 5.89
C LEU A 95 4.54 0.64 5.74
N HIS A 96 3.73 1.06 4.75
CA HIS A 96 3.36 2.45 4.53
C HIS A 96 2.61 3.09 5.71
N LEU A 97 2.04 2.30 6.63
CA LEU A 97 1.34 2.78 7.83
C LEU A 97 2.28 3.07 9.02
N LEU A 98 3.57 2.75 8.93
CA LEU A 98 4.53 3.13 9.97
C LEU A 98 4.61 4.67 10.06
N PRO A 99 4.52 5.29 11.26
CA PRO A 99 4.23 6.73 11.37
C PRO A 99 5.11 7.67 10.54
N ARG A 100 6.44 7.49 10.54
CA ARG A 100 7.33 8.36 9.73
C ARG A 100 7.26 8.04 8.24
N ILE A 101 7.02 6.78 7.88
CA ILE A 101 6.83 6.38 6.48
C ILE A 101 5.49 6.93 5.98
N PHE A 102 4.42 6.85 6.78
CA PHE A 102 3.12 7.41 6.42
C PHE A 102 3.18 8.93 6.20
N ALA A 103 3.96 9.65 7.02
CA ALA A 103 4.18 11.08 6.81
C ALA A 103 4.84 11.39 5.45
N VAL A 104 5.81 10.57 5.03
CA VAL A 104 6.41 10.64 3.68
C VAL A 104 5.37 10.32 2.62
N VAL A 105 4.64 9.21 2.75
CA VAL A 105 3.60 8.79 1.79
C VAL A 105 2.53 9.86 1.62
N ALA A 106 2.05 10.47 2.71
CA ALA A 106 1.04 11.52 2.64
C ALA A 106 1.57 12.79 1.96
N ARG A 107 2.86 13.13 2.15
CA ARG A 107 3.48 14.24 1.42
C ARG A 107 3.61 13.94 -0.07
N LEU A 108 4.11 12.75 -0.42
CA LEU A 108 4.22 12.31 -1.81
C LEU A 108 2.83 12.26 -2.47
N ALA A 109 1.80 11.76 -1.78
CA ALA A 109 0.43 11.78 -2.28
C ALA A 109 -0.03 13.19 -2.65
N ARG A 110 0.23 14.20 -1.80
CA ARG A 110 -0.08 15.61 -2.10
C ARG A 110 0.73 16.14 -3.28
N GLU A 111 2.02 15.83 -3.32
CA GLU A 111 2.94 16.28 -4.37
C GLU A 111 2.55 15.75 -5.75
N PHE A 112 2.24 14.46 -5.85
CA PHE A 112 1.78 13.81 -7.08
C PHE A 112 0.27 13.97 -7.33
N LYS A 113 -0.43 14.75 -6.51
CA LYS A 113 -1.89 14.99 -6.59
C LYS A 113 -2.72 13.70 -6.58
N ILE A 114 -2.27 12.70 -5.84
CA ILE A 114 -2.96 11.43 -5.64
C ILE A 114 -3.93 11.60 -4.47
N PRO A 115 -5.25 11.50 -4.70
CA PRO A 115 -6.24 11.97 -3.74
C PRO A 115 -6.42 11.06 -2.53
N TYR A 116 -5.92 9.82 -2.55
CA TYR A 116 -6.27 8.83 -1.54
C TYR A 116 -5.09 7.95 -1.15
N VAL A 117 -4.97 7.66 0.15
CA VAL A 117 -4.03 6.67 0.71
C VAL A 117 -4.81 5.64 1.53
N ARG A 118 -4.70 4.36 1.18
CA ARG A 118 -5.38 3.28 1.91
C ARG A 118 -4.79 3.12 3.31
N ILE A 119 -5.65 3.05 4.30
CA ILE A 119 -5.33 2.58 5.65
C ILE A 119 -5.97 1.23 5.91
N VAL A 120 -5.49 0.55 6.94
CA VAL A 120 -6.15 -0.65 7.47
C VAL A 120 -6.94 -0.22 8.69
N ASP A 121 -8.26 -0.43 8.66
CA ASP A 121 -9.11 -0.46 9.85
C ASP A 121 -10.05 -1.65 9.70
N ASP A 122 -9.49 -2.86 9.83
CA ASP A 122 -10.25 -4.10 9.67
C ASP A 122 -11.08 -4.37 10.92
N ARG A 123 -12.40 -4.41 10.74
CA ARG A 123 -13.39 -4.65 11.81
C ARG A 123 -14.12 -5.98 11.65
N GLY A 124 -13.83 -6.76 10.60
CA GLY A 124 -14.46 -8.06 10.33
C GLY A 124 -13.56 -9.26 10.69
N GLY A 125 -14.17 -10.42 10.91
CA GLY A 125 -13.49 -11.69 11.21
C GLY A 125 -13.54 -12.12 12.69
N THR A 126 -13.38 -13.42 12.95
CA THR A 126 -13.66 -14.07 14.24
C THR A 126 -12.57 -13.95 15.31
N ALA A 127 -11.38 -13.42 14.99
CA ALA A 127 -10.36 -13.10 15.98
C ALA A 127 -9.43 -11.99 15.48
N ARG A 128 -9.41 -10.83 16.16
CA ARG A 128 -8.45 -9.77 15.84
C ARG A 128 -7.12 -10.08 16.51
N SER A 129 -6.11 -10.46 15.73
CA SER A 129 -4.76 -10.63 16.27
C SER A 129 -4.21 -9.31 16.83
N LEU A 130 -3.27 -9.38 17.77
CA LEU A 130 -2.61 -8.20 18.32
C LEU A 130 -1.95 -7.35 17.22
N ALA A 131 -1.35 -8.00 16.22
CA ALA A 131 -0.76 -7.34 15.06
C ALA A 131 -1.81 -6.54 14.26
N MET A 132 -2.99 -7.11 14.03
CA MET A 132 -4.08 -6.41 13.33
C MET A 132 -4.65 -5.25 14.14
N SER A 133 -4.72 -5.39 15.47
CA SER A 133 -5.13 -4.32 16.38
C SER A 133 -4.15 -3.14 16.32
N ALA A 134 -2.84 -3.42 16.39
CA ALA A 134 -1.79 -2.41 16.27
C ALA A 134 -1.84 -1.72 14.90
N LEU A 135 -1.95 -2.50 13.82
CA LEU A 135 -2.02 -1.98 12.45
C LEU A 135 -3.22 -1.04 12.26
N SER A 136 -4.36 -1.39 12.84
CA SER A 136 -5.55 -0.58 12.72
C SER A 136 -5.52 0.67 13.59
N SER A 137 -4.84 0.60 14.74
CA SER A 137 -4.56 1.80 15.53
C SER A 137 -3.66 2.77 14.75
N LEU A 138 -2.66 2.27 14.02
CA LEU A 138 -1.84 3.09 13.13
C LEU A 138 -2.68 3.70 11.99
N GLY A 139 -3.54 2.88 11.36
CA GLY A 139 -4.47 3.34 10.33
C GLY A 139 -5.41 4.45 10.80
N ARG A 140 -6.01 4.32 11.99
CA ARG A 140 -6.88 5.37 12.55
C ARG A 140 -6.13 6.67 12.85
N ARG A 141 -4.88 6.60 13.32
CA ARG A 141 -4.03 7.79 13.51
C ARG A 141 -3.67 8.45 12.18
N ALA A 142 -3.46 7.67 11.14
CA ALA A 142 -3.15 8.14 9.80
C ALA A 142 -4.31 8.91 9.11
N ARG A 143 -5.57 8.69 9.54
CA ARG A 143 -6.76 9.39 8.99
C ARG A 143 -6.68 10.91 9.06
N SER A 144 -6.02 11.47 10.06
CA SER A 144 -5.95 12.93 10.22
C SER A 144 -4.99 13.62 9.23
N VAL A 145 -4.22 12.85 8.45
CA VAL A 145 -3.07 13.35 7.68
C VAL A 145 -3.31 13.30 6.16
N SER A 146 -4.25 12.46 5.69
CA SER A 146 -4.59 12.29 4.27
C SER A 146 -6.05 11.87 4.12
N PHE A 147 -6.60 11.97 2.91
CA PHE A 147 -7.89 11.37 2.61
C PHE A 147 -7.73 9.86 2.47
N THR A 148 -8.55 9.09 3.20
CA THR A 148 -8.38 7.65 3.41
C THR A 148 -9.75 6.96 3.48
N ASN A 149 -9.78 5.63 3.53
CA ASN A 149 -11.01 4.85 3.65
C ASN A 149 -11.59 4.84 5.07
N ASP A 150 -12.92 4.77 5.15
CA ASP A 150 -13.66 4.66 6.41
C ASP A 150 -13.51 3.30 7.10
N ARG A 151 -13.27 2.24 6.32
CA ARG A 151 -13.11 0.86 6.81
C ARG A 151 -12.33 -0.01 5.83
N THR A 152 -11.79 -1.10 6.32
CA THR A 152 -11.25 -2.20 5.50
C THR A 152 -11.92 -3.47 5.97
N ILE A 153 -12.10 -4.43 5.08
CA ILE A 153 -12.64 -5.75 5.42
C ILE A 153 -11.82 -6.80 4.67
N GLY A 154 -11.59 -7.94 5.31
CA GLY A 154 -10.96 -9.10 4.66
C GLY A 154 -9.44 -9.14 4.71
N VAL A 155 -8.78 -8.24 5.45
CA VAL A 155 -7.33 -8.31 5.68
C VAL A 155 -7.02 -9.47 6.62
N ALA A 156 -7.83 -9.66 7.67
CA ALA A 156 -7.64 -10.73 8.65
C ALA A 156 -7.85 -12.15 8.06
N ILE A 157 -8.58 -12.27 6.96
CA ILE A 157 -8.91 -13.55 6.30
C ILE A 157 -8.34 -13.64 4.87
N ALA A 158 -7.37 -12.79 4.54
CA ALA A 158 -6.75 -12.78 3.22
C ALA A 158 -6.21 -14.19 2.88
N GLY A 159 -6.55 -14.69 1.69
CA GLY A 159 -6.24 -16.06 1.26
C GLY A 159 -7.29 -17.12 1.64
N HIS A 160 -8.32 -16.74 2.40
CA HIS A 160 -9.43 -17.58 2.85
C HIS A 160 -10.78 -16.87 2.63
N LEU A 161 -10.95 -16.25 1.45
CA LEU A 161 -12.19 -15.56 1.04
C LEU A 161 -13.20 -16.55 0.43
N ASP A 162 -13.41 -17.67 1.12
CA ASP A 162 -14.28 -18.76 0.65
C ASP A 162 -15.77 -18.45 0.90
N ASP A 163 -16.08 -17.71 1.97
CA ASP A 163 -17.41 -17.18 2.26
C ASP A 163 -17.30 -15.69 2.64
N VAL A 164 -17.78 -14.83 1.73
CA VAL A 164 -17.76 -13.38 1.88
C VAL A 164 -19.07 -12.81 2.45
N ALA A 165 -20.13 -13.62 2.59
CA ALA A 165 -21.41 -13.15 3.08
C ALA A 165 -21.33 -12.53 4.49
N PRO A 166 -20.60 -13.13 5.47
CA PRO A 166 -20.43 -12.53 6.80
C PRO A 166 -19.64 -11.22 6.80
N LEU A 167 -18.83 -10.97 5.75
CA LEU A 167 -18.09 -9.72 5.61
C LEU A 167 -18.98 -8.57 5.14
N LEU A 168 -20.06 -8.88 4.40
CA LEU A 168 -20.99 -7.89 3.91
C LEU A 168 -21.81 -7.24 5.03
N ASP A 169 -22.02 -7.93 6.16
CA ASP A 169 -22.66 -7.37 7.35
C ASP A 169 -21.86 -6.21 7.98
N HIS A 170 -20.61 -6.03 7.55
CA HIS A 170 -19.74 -4.93 7.95
C HIS A 170 -19.61 -3.82 6.89
N VAL A 171 -20.34 -3.91 5.77
CA VAL A 171 -20.50 -2.90 4.69
C VAL A 171 -21.81 -2.14 4.90
#